data_AF-A0A836H787-F1
#
_entry.id   AF-A0A836H787-F1
#
_cell.length_a   1.000
_cell.length_b   1.000
_cell.length_c   1.000
_cell.angle_alpha   90.00
_cell.angle_beta   90.00
_cell.angle_gamma   90.00
#
_symmetry.space_group_name_H-M   'P 1'
#
loop_
_entity.id
_entity.type
_entity.pdbx_description
1 polymer ?
#
loop_
_entity_poly.entity_id
_entity_poly.type
_entity_poly.pdbx_seq_one_letter_code
_entity_poly.pdbx_strand_id
1 'polypeptide(L)'
;MLRSSRALLRVSPFALYMQELSKAGKLKRSKNICGLAAKYYRRLSPTEKGALLRRAEAKSFPAQVAYQRFFKREMKQLSGIPMAKRQVLIKKRWVTFKKDQSSSGPKPVPSAKKKVKAVSKTAKRISKGMRR
;
A
#
# COMPACT_ATOMS: atom_id res chain seq x y z
N MET A 1 -7.72 31.99 4.25
CA MET A 1 -7.33 31.20 3.06
C MET A 1 -6.83 29.82 3.47
N LEU A 2 -7.68 28.77 3.48
CA LEU A 2 -7.32 27.40 3.88
C LEU A 2 -7.90 26.35 2.90
N ARG A 3 -7.84 26.64 1.59
CA ARG A 3 -8.35 25.71 0.55
C ARG A 3 -7.34 24.61 0.15
N SER A 4 -6.10 24.64 0.65
CA SER A 4 -5.01 23.80 0.14
C SER A 4 -4.89 22.41 0.79
N SER A 5 -5.61 22.14 1.89
CA SER A 5 -5.31 20.98 2.74
C SER A 5 -5.98 19.67 2.30
N ARG A 6 -6.95 19.71 1.37
CA ARG A 6 -7.58 18.47 0.84
C ARG A 6 -6.72 17.77 -0.22
N ALA A 7 -5.84 18.50 -0.91
CA ALA A 7 -4.93 17.94 -1.92
C ALA A 7 -3.74 17.18 -1.29
N LEU A 8 -3.35 17.53 -0.06
CA LEU A 8 -2.18 16.96 0.63
C LEU A 8 -2.32 15.47 1.02
N LEU A 9 -3.52 14.90 0.90
CA LEU A 9 -3.77 13.49 1.23
C LEU A 9 -3.82 12.58 0.00
N ARG A 10 -3.67 13.16 -1.19
CA ARG A 10 -3.62 12.43 -2.46
C ARG A 10 -2.17 12.39 -2.94
N VAL A 11 -1.81 11.36 -3.73
CA VAL A 11 -0.44 11.25 -4.25
C VAL A 11 -0.12 12.51 -5.04
N SER A 12 1.05 13.12 -4.78
CA SER A 12 1.53 14.20 -5.65
C SER A 12 1.63 13.67 -7.11
N PRO A 13 1.10 14.39 -8.11
CA PRO A 13 1.24 13.99 -9.51
C PRO A 13 2.69 13.74 -9.92
N PHE A 14 3.63 14.48 -9.33
CA PHE A 14 5.06 14.27 -9.54
C PHE A 14 5.55 12.95 -8.96
N ALA A 15 5.08 12.56 -7.77
CA ALA A 15 5.43 11.27 -7.16
C ALA A 15 4.90 10.09 -7.96
N LEU A 16 3.69 10.22 -8.55
CA LEU A 16 3.17 9.25 -9.51
C LEU A 16 4.05 9.15 -10.76
N TYR A 17 4.41 10.29 -11.32
CA TYR A 17 5.25 10.35 -12.50
C TYR A 17 6.63 9.71 -12.25
N MET A 18 7.23 9.98 -11.09
CA MET A 18 8.47 9.30 -10.67
C MET A 18 8.30 7.79 -10.55
N GLN A 19 7.18 7.32 -10.00
CA GLN A 19 6.90 5.89 -9.93
C GLN A 19 6.79 5.26 -11.33
N GLU A 20 6.15 5.95 -12.28
CA GLU A 20 6.02 5.50 -13.67
C GLU A 20 7.39 5.47 -14.37
N LEU A 21 8.22 6.49 -14.21
CA LEU A 21 9.57 6.55 -14.75
C LEU A 21 10.49 5.46 -14.16
N SER A 22 10.32 5.15 -12.87
CA SER A 22 11.04 4.05 -12.21
C SER A 22 10.63 2.70 -12.78
N LYS A 23 9.33 2.47 -12.98
CA LYS A 23 8.80 1.24 -13.59
C LYS A 23 9.27 1.07 -15.03
N ALA A 24 9.28 2.16 -15.80
CA ALA A 24 9.78 2.19 -17.17
C ALA A 24 11.30 2.06 -17.29
N GLY A 25 12.04 2.01 -16.16
CA GLY A 25 13.49 1.90 -16.16
C GLY A 25 14.24 3.13 -16.68
N LYS A 26 13.53 4.22 -17.02
CA LYS A 26 14.11 5.46 -17.59
C LYS A 26 15.05 6.21 -16.64
N LEU A 27 15.02 5.86 -15.36
CA LEU A 27 15.84 6.45 -14.32
C LEU A 27 16.99 5.54 -13.86
N LYS A 28 17.08 4.30 -14.38
CA LYS A 28 18.12 3.34 -13.99
C LYS A 28 19.50 3.90 -14.36
N ARG A 29 20.44 3.85 -13.40
CA ARG A 29 21.84 4.34 -13.50
C ARG A 29 22.06 5.86 -13.47
N SER A 30 21.02 6.67 -13.32
CA SER A 30 21.21 8.12 -13.13
C SER A 30 21.62 8.44 -11.69
N LYS A 31 22.71 9.20 -11.50
CA LYS A 31 23.14 9.67 -10.16
C LYS A 31 22.14 10.68 -9.56
N ASN A 32 21.47 11.46 -10.41
CA ASN A 32 20.51 12.51 -10.04
C ASN A 32 19.08 12.20 -10.51
N ILE A 33 18.52 11.11 -10.00
CA ILE A 33 17.18 10.59 -10.33
C ILE A 33 16.10 11.69 -10.22
N CYS A 34 16.06 12.39 -9.08
CA CYS A 34 15.04 13.41 -8.83
C CYS A 34 15.16 14.62 -9.76
N GLY A 35 16.38 15.09 -10.01
CA GLY A 35 16.63 16.23 -10.89
C GLY A 35 16.26 15.91 -12.34
N LEU A 36 16.56 14.70 -12.82
CA LEU A 36 16.22 14.24 -14.15
C LEU A 36 14.71 14.03 -14.31
N ALA A 37 14.05 13.42 -13.32
CA ALA A 37 12.59 13.30 -13.29
C ALA A 37 11.90 14.67 -13.27
N ALA A 38 12.42 15.65 -12.54
CA ALA A 38 11.89 17.02 -12.53
C ALA A 38 12.02 17.69 -13.90
N LYS A 39 13.15 17.51 -14.60
CA LYS A 39 13.33 18.02 -15.97
C LYS A 39 12.30 17.42 -16.92
N TYR A 40 12.09 16.10 -16.88
CA TYR A 40 11.07 15.47 -17.73
C TYR A 40 9.66 15.90 -17.37
N TYR A 41 9.34 16.00 -16.07
CA TYR A 41 8.02 16.43 -15.62
C TYR A 41 7.67 17.85 -16.08
N ARG A 42 8.66 18.77 -16.09
CA ARG A 42 8.46 20.14 -16.58
C ARG A 42 8.14 20.16 -18.08
N ARG A 43 8.78 19.28 -18.85
CA ARG A 43 8.63 19.14 -20.31
C ARG A 43 7.33 18.43 -20.76
N LEU A 44 6.58 17.84 -19.84
CA LEU A 44 5.28 17.23 -20.18
C LEU A 44 4.32 18.25 -20.76
N SER A 45 3.59 17.84 -21.77
CA SER A 45 2.51 18.62 -22.37
C SER A 45 1.38 18.86 -21.36
N PRO A 46 0.55 19.91 -21.53
CA PRO A 46 -0.59 20.17 -20.66
C PRO A 46 -1.58 19.00 -20.58
N THR A 47 -1.77 18.28 -21.68
CA THR A 47 -2.65 17.11 -21.76
C THR A 47 -2.12 15.95 -20.92
N GLU A 48 -0.83 15.65 -20.99
CA GLU A 48 -0.18 14.62 -20.16
C GLU A 48 -0.21 14.98 -18.68
N LYS A 49 0.06 16.25 -18.34
CA LYS A 49 -0.07 16.75 -16.96
C LYS A 49 -1.51 16.62 -16.45
N GLY A 50 -2.50 16.94 -17.28
CA GLY A 50 -3.92 16.75 -16.96
C GLY A 50 -4.27 15.27 -16.70
N ALA A 51 -3.77 14.35 -17.51
CA ALA A 51 -3.97 12.92 -17.30
C ALA A 51 -3.30 12.41 -16.01
N LEU A 52 -2.12 12.92 -15.66
CA LEU A 52 -1.44 12.62 -14.40
C LEU A 52 -2.20 13.17 -13.19
N LEU A 53 -2.76 14.38 -13.30
CA LEU A 53 -3.59 14.97 -12.25
C LEU A 53 -4.84 14.13 -11.98
N ARG A 54 -5.58 13.73 -13.03
CA ARG A 54 -6.75 12.85 -12.90
C ARG A 54 -6.39 11.51 -12.26
N ARG A 55 -5.27 10.90 -12.66
CA ARG A 55 -4.76 9.66 -12.04
C ARG A 55 -4.37 9.85 -10.57
N ALA A 56 -3.73 10.97 -10.24
CA ALA A 56 -3.39 11.34 -8.86
C ALA A 56 -4.64 11.52 -8.00
N GLU A 57 -5.70 12.11 -8.55
CA GLU A 57 -6.97 12.32 -7.87
C GLU A 57 -7.74 11.02 -7.63
N ALA A 58 -7.73 10.12 -8.60
CA ALA A 58 -8.37 8.80 -8.51
C ALA A 58 -7.65 7.86 -7.54
N LYS A 59 -6.34 8.03 -7.33
CA LYS A 59 -5.55 7.14 -6.48
C LYS A 59 -5.84 7.42 -5.01
N SER A 60 -6.61 6.53 -4.40
CA SER A 60 -6.91 6.53 -2.97
C SER A 60 -5.96 5.60 -2.20
N PHE A 61 -5.59 6.00 -0.99
CA PHE A 61 -4.86 5.14 -0.05
C PHE A 61 -5.78 4.69 1.08
N PRO A 62 -6.46 3.54 0.92
CA PRO A 62 -7.42 3.08 1.92
C PRO A 62 -6.77 2.92 3.31
N ALA A 63 -5.52 2.46 3.38
CA ALA A 63 -4.78 2.33 4.63
C ALA A 63 -4.51 3.69 5.32
N GLN A 64 -4.22 4.74 4.56
CA GLN A 64 -3.98 6.09 5.11
C GLN A 64 -5.30 6.72 5.58
N VAL A 65 -6.38 6.53 4.81
CA VAL A 65 -7.72 6.97 5.21
C VAL A 65 -8.16 6.26 6.49
N ALA A 66 -7.92 4.95 6.59
CA ALA A 66 -8.20 4.17 7.79
C ALA A 66 -7.39 4.69 9.00
N TYR A 67 -6.09 4.95 8.82
CA TYR A 67 -5.26 5.53 9.87
C TYR A 67 -5.77 6.90 10.32
N GLN A 68 -6.18 7.78 9.40
CA GLN A 68 -6.70 9.10 9.77
C GLN A 68 -8.01 9.02 10.54
N ARG A 69 -8.91 8.12 10.13
CA ARG A 69 -10.16 7.86 10.86
C ARG A 69 -9.86 7.35 12.28
N PHE A 70 -8.94 6.41 12.39
CA PHE A 70 -8.46 5.90 13.68
C PHE A 70 -7.84 7.01 14.54
N PHE A 71 -6.89 7.76 13.98
CA PHE A 71 -6.21 8.87 14.65
C PHE A 71 -7.20 9.90 15.18
N LYS A 72 -8.20 10.32 14.39
CA LYS A 72 -9.22 11.27 14.84
C LYS A 72 -10.04 10.76 16.02
N ARG A 73 -10.41 9.47 16.01
CA ARG A 73 -11.16 8.84 17.10
C ARG A 73 -10.33 8.81 18.39
N GLU A 74 -9.09 8.34 18.30
CA GLU A 74 -8.19 8.23 19.45
C GLU A 74 -7.77 9.60 20.01
N MET A 75 -7.56 10.59 19.15
CA MET A 75 -7.25 11.95 19.58
C MET A 75 -8.35 12.57 20.44
N LYS A 76 -9.62 12.24 20.15
CA LYS A 76 -10.77 12.66 20.96
C LYS A 76 -10.79 11.94 22.31
N GLN A 77 -10.48 10.64 22.34
CA GLN A 77 -10.45 9.85 23.57
C GLN A 77 -9.30 10.25 24.52
N LEU A 78 -8.15 10.63 23.97
CA LEU A 78 -6.97 10.99 24.76
C LEU A 78 -6.91 12.50 25.10
N SER A 79 -8.06 13.18 25.16
CA SER A 79 -8.17 14.64 25.30
C SER A 79 -7.50 15.22 26.55
N GLY A 80 -7.30 14.41 27.60
CA GLY A 80 -6.64 14.82 28.85
C GLY A 80 -5.12 14.68 28.89
N ILE A 81 -4.49 14.09 27.87
CA ILE A 81 -3.04 13.79 27.87
C ILE A 81 -2.27 14.89 27.10
N PRO A 82 -0.99 15.20 27.38
CA PRO A 82 -0.20 16.09 26.53
C PRO A 82 -0.06 15.57 25.08
N MET A 83 -0.06 16.47 24.09
CA MET A 83 -0.04 16.13 22.65
C MET A 83 1.05 15.15 22.25
N ALA A 84 2.29 15.38 22.71
CA ALA A 84 3.43 14.52 22.38
C ALA A 84 3.20 13.06 22.82
N LYS A 85 2.65 12.87 24.03
CA LYS A 85 2.32 11.53 24.55
C LYS A 85 1.16 10.89 23.79
N ARG A 86 0.17 11.67 23.35
CA ARG A 86 -0.95 11.15 22.53
C ARG A 86 -0.45 10.53 21.23
N GLN A 87 0.41 11.22 20.49
CA GLN A 87 0.89 10.73 19.19
C GLN A 87 1.62 9.39 19.33
N VAL A 88 2.47 9.25 20.37
CA VAL A 88 3.19 8.00 20.67
C VAL A 88 2.21 6.87 21.00
N LEU A 89 1.21 7.13 21.84
CA LEU A 89 0.18 6.15 22.20
C LEU A 89 -0.65 5.71 21.00
N ILE A 90 -1.10 6.66 20.17
CA ILE A 90 -1.88 6.37 18.97
C ILE A 90 -1.06 5.53 17.98
N LYS A 91 0.24 5.83 17.82
CA LYS A 91 1.14 5.03 16.98
C LYS A 91 1.25 3.59 17.48
N LYS A 92 1.40 3.38 18.79
CA LYS A 92 1.42 2.04 19.41
C LYS A 92 0.09 1.30 19.18
N ARG A 93 -1.05 1.94 19.48
CA ARG A 93 -2.40 1.36 19.30
C ARG A 93 -2.71 1.02 17.84
N TRP A 94 -2.23 1.81 16.88
CA TRP A 94 -2.41 1.51 15.46
C TRP A 94 -1.63 0.26 15.01
N VAL A 95 -0.44 0.04 15.57
CA VAL A 95 0.36 -1.15 15.27
C VAL A 95 -0.30 -2.41 15.82
N THR A 96 -0.80 -2.37 17.06
CA THR A 96 -1.53 -3.50 17.65
C THR A 96 -2.81 -3.79 16.87
N PHE A 97 -3.61 -2.76 16.59
CA PHE A 97 -4.84 -2.89 15.80
C PHE A 97 -4.62 -3.56 14.44
N LYS A 98 -3.53 -3.21 13.74
CA LYS A 98 -3.18 -3.87 12.47
C LYS A 98 -2.75 -5.32 12.61
N LYS A 99 -2.05 -5.66 13.70
CA LYS A 99 -1.69 -7.06 13.99
C LYS A 99 -2.95 -7.89 14.25
N ASP A 100 -3.88 -7.36 15.04
CA ASP A 100 -5.13 -8.05 15.40
C ASP A 100 -6.06 -8.24 14.19
N GLN A 101 -6.11 -7.27 13.26
CA GLN A 101 -6.80 -7.43 11.99
C GLN A 101 -6.14 -8.46 11.06
N SER A 102 -4.82 -8.63 11.12
CA SER A 102 -4.12 -9.59 10.27
C SER A 102 -4.32 -11.05 10.72
N SER A 103 -4.56 -11.27 12.01
CA SER A 103 -4.82 -12.60 12.58
C SER A 103 -6.25 -13.09 12.39
N SER A 104 -7.19 -12.23 12.01
CA SER A 104 -8.61 -12.57 11.81
C SER A 104 -8.99 -12.76 10.33
N GLY A 105 -8.01 -12.79 9.42
CA GLY A 105 -8.25 -13.13 8.02
C GLY A 105 -8.89 -14.52 7.89
N PRO A 106 -9.90 -14.72 7.01
CA PRO A 106 -10.54 -16.00 6.84
C PRO A 106 -9.48 -17.05 6.49
N LYS A 107 -9.44 -18.15 7.26
CA LYS A 107 -8.58 -19.31 6.97
C LYS A 107 -8.77 -19.66 5.49
N PRO A 108 -7.70 -19.75 4.68
CA PRO A 108 -7.85 -20.11 3.28
C PRO A 108 -8.51 -21.48 3.21
N VAL A 109 -9.77 -21.51 2.76
CA VAL A 109 -10.50 -22.76 2.56
C VAL A 109 -9.69 -23.57 1.55
N PRO A 110 -9.22 -24.79 1.89
CA PRO A 110 -8.38 -25.55 0.98
C PRO A 110 -9.18 -25.85 -0.29
N SER A 111 -8.77 -25.23 -1.40
CA SER A 111 -9.33 -25.49 -2.73
C SER A 111 -9.38 -27.00 -2.99
N ALA A 112 -10.53 -27.49 -3.48
CA ALA A 112 -10.74 -28.89 -3.82
C ALA A 112 -9.65 -29.47 -4.75
N LYS A 113 -9.02 -28.64 -5.58
CA LYS A 113 -7.88 -29.04 -6.43
C LYS A 113 -6.65 -29.54 -5.64
N LYS A 114 -6.42 -29.04 -4.41
CA LYS A 114 -5.33 -29.53 -3.54
C LYS A 114 -5.60 -30.92 -2.98
N LYS A 115 -6.87 -31.28 -2.71
CA LYS A 115 -7.24 -32.63 -2.24
C LYS A 115 -7.03 -33.69 -3.32
N VAL A 116 -7.41 -33.41 -4.57
CA VAL A 116 -7.26 -34.35 -5.69
C VAL A 116 -5.77 -34.62 -6.02
N LYS A 117 -4.89 -33.61 -5.88
CA LYS A 117 -3.44 -33.80 -6.04
C LYS A 117 -2.78 -34.61 -4.92
N ALA A 118 -3.35 -34.61 -3.72
CA ALA A 118 -2.84 -35.41 -2.60
C ALA A 118 -3.18 -36.88 -2.79
N VAL A 119 -4.44 -37.19 -3.16
CA VAL A 119 -4.91 -38.56 -3.41
C VAL A 119 -4.16 -39.22 -4.57
N SER A 120 -3.93 -38.50 -5.66
CA SER A 120 -3.18 -39.02 -6.81
C SER A 120 -1.69 -39.29 -6.52
N LYS A 121 -1.05 -38.50 -5.64
CA LYS A 121 0.32 -38.78 -5.19
C LYS A 121 0.41 -40.01 -4.28
N THR A 122 -0.57 -40.21 -3.41
CA THR A 122 -0.64 -41.40 -2.54
C THR A 122 -0.91 -42.66 -3.36
N ALA A 123 -1.83 -42.61 -4.32
CA ALA A 123 -2.09 -43.72 -5.24
C ALA A 123 -0.85 -44.08 -6.09
N LYS A 124 -0.10 -43.08 -6.56
CA LYS A 124 1.13 -43.31 -7.34
C LYS A 124 2.25 -43.95 -6.51
N ARG A 125 2.35 -43.64 -5.21
CA ARG A 125 3.29 -44.29 -4.28
C ARG A 125 2.91 -45.75 -3.98
N ILE A 126 1.63 -46.06 -3.89
CA ILE A 126 1.15 -47.44 -3.66
C ILE A 126 1.37 -48.30 -4.92
N SER A 127 1.21 -47.74 -6.13
CA SER A 127 1.45 -48.46 -7.39
C SER A 127 2.94 -48.70 -7.71
N LYS A 128 3.85 -47.90 -7.13
CA LYS A 128 5.30 -48.07 -7.29
C LYS A 128 5.88 -48.71 -6.02
N GLY A 129 5.59 -50.01 -5.87
CA GLY A 129 6.34 -50.98 -5.08
C GLY A 129 6.99 -50.48 -3.80
N MET A 130 6.38 -50.83 -2.66
CA MET A 130 7.07 -50.95 -1.38
C MET A 130 8.11 -52.08 -1.51
N ARG A 131 9.30 -51.76 -2.03
CA ARG A 131 10.46 -52.64 -1.93
C ARG A 131 10.90 -52.63 -0.46
N ARG A 132 10.52 -53.69 0.25
CA ARG A 132 11.30 -54.20 1.38
C ARG A 132 12.65 -54.70 0.87
#